data_AF-A0A8J7EID0-F1
#
_entry.id   AF-A0A8J7EID0-F1
#
_cell.length_a   1.000
_cell.length_b   1.000
_cell.length_c   1.000
_cell.angle_alpha   90.00
_cell.angle_beta   90.00
_cell.angle_gamma   90.00
#
_symmetry.space_group_name_H-M   'P 1'
#
loop_
_entity.id
_entity.type
_entity.pdbx_description
1 polymer ?
#
loop_
_entity_poly.entity_id
_entity_poly.type
_entity_poly.pdbx_seq_one_letter_code
_entity_poly.pdbx_strand_id
1 'polypeptide(L)'
;MTDRDRSGLAFSSDGDSSSQNGHHPVQSDQALESNGSDTGDARFVEARLDSEFRDKVRNLKAPRLAEQGREALLQHLWVRSSELHGRASTREIRERSDLTGAFGTGANLINLILTQPFFVALSGPIVGTAISVGVYWLSNLSQKIAVRTADERRPWGNRGYLGFVLLSILQTGLSPWGTALLLFRSDLNNQLAERVVVEFVNSDVQFEVEAANEKKELASDKQEECDDLLKEYNQKKNAGDLAYDRPYILALGKYMANEPADRWDGKPIASLPACPAARRLELEANAQMEQAQELVSRRNAEMRTTYGDSYVTYLKVERPDLFEAYFNNSLLGTRIRSGVTELAEAQALVVSGKSGPTLVMIVFTLLSAITSYTALTLTYHHSKDPLVRQSWSALALSRQHQVVTGQKENSLSRSDRHE
;
A
#
# COMPACT_ATOMS: atom_id res chain seq x y z
N MET A 1 52.98 38.69 16.28
CA MET A 1 53.54 39.97 15.81
C MET A 1 54.76 39.65 14.95
N THR A 2 54.63 39.87 13.64
CA THR A 2 55.68 40.06 12.59
C THR A 2 56.82 39.03 12.51
N ASP A 3 57.26 38.51 11.38
CA ASP A 3 56.93 38.64 9.96
C ASP A 3 57.76 37.54 9.29
N ARG A 4 57.20 36.81 8.32
CA ARG A 4 58.02 36.05 7.38
C ARG A 4 57.27 35.82 6.08
N ASP A 5 57.36 36.82 5.23
CA ASP A 5 57.21 36.68 3.79
C ASP A 5 58.38 35.89 3.20
N ARG A 6 58.07 34.85 2.41
CA ARG A 6 58.74 34.58 1.12
C ARG A 6 58.06 33.45 0.34
N SER A 7 57.39 33.85 -0.73
CA SER A 7 57.61 33.40 -2.11
C SER A 7 57.45 31.92 -2.49
N GLY A 8 56.43 31.64 -3.31
CA GLY A 8 56.37 30.51 -4.26
C GLY A 8 55.35 30.86 -5.35
N LEU A 9 55.79 31.48 -6.44
CA LEU A 9 56.08 30.86 -7.75
C LEU A 9 54.84 30.36 -8.49
N ALA A 10 54.39 31.20 -9.42
CA ALA A 10 53.55 30.84 -10.55
C ALA A 10 54.35 30.02 -11.57
N PHE A 11 53.71 29.00 -12.14
CA PHE A 11 54.14 28.42 -13.41
C PHE A 11 52.91 28.25 -14.31
N SER A 12 52.93 29.03 -15.38
CA SER A 12 52.10 28.89 -16.56
C SER A 12 52.97 28.19 -17.61
N SER A 13 52.42 27.21 -18.32
CA SER A 13 52.91 26.82 -19.64
C SER A 13 51.79 26.16 -20.41
N ASP A 14 51.42 26.85 -21.49
CA ASP A 14 50.66 26.36 -22.63
C ASP A 14 51.33 25.14 -23.28
N GLY A 15 50.53 24.42 -24.07
CA GLY A 15 50.99 23.33 -24.94
C GLY A 15 49.86 22.76 -25.79
N ASP A 16 49.48 23.51 -26.82
CA ASP A 16 48.68 23.08 -27.97
C ASP A 16 49.15 21.76 -28.59
N SER A 17 48.22 20.93 -29.08
CA SER A 17 48.30 20.32 -30.42
C SER A 17 47.06 19.48 -30.78
N SER A 18 46.24 20.06 -31.67
CA SER A 18 45.75 19.44 -32.92
C SER A 18 45.76 17.91 -33.06
N SER A 19 44.59 17.32 -33.35
CA SER A 19 44.45 16.46 -34.54
C SER A 19 42.98 16.37 -34.99
N GLN A 20 42.76 16.85 -36.20
CA GLN A 20 41.61 16.52 -37.04
C GLN A 20 41.56 15.00 -37.31
N ASN A 21 40.35 14.46 -37.45
CA ASN A 21 40.06 13.43 -38.46
C ASN A 21 38.54 13.35 -38.65
N GLY A 22 38.08 13.91 -39.77
CA GLY A 22 36.78 13.57 -40.34
C GLY A 22 36.87 12.27 -41.11
N HIS A 23 35.78 11.51 -41.15
CA HIS A 23 35.54 10.51 -42.20
C HIS A 23 34.06 10.54 -42.62
N HIS A 24 33.92 10.51 -43.94
CA HIS A 24 32.72 10.67 -44.74
C HIS A 24 31.73 9.50 -44.62
N PRO A 25 30.45 9.73 -45.03
CA PRO A 25 29.46 8.67 -45.19
C PRO A 25 29.72 7.88 -46.48
N VAL A 26 29.66 6.55 -46.40
CA VAL A 26 29.68 5.68 -47.58
C VAL A 26 28.24 5.50 -48.07
N GLN A 27 28.01 6.08 -49.25
CA GLN A 27 26.89 5.86 -50.14
C GLN A 27 27.25 4.68 -51.04
N SER A 28 26.41 3.65 -51.08
CA SER A 28 26.49 2.58 -52.07
C SER A 28 25.12 2.40 -52.71
N ASP A 29 24.95 3.05 -53.86
CA ASP A 29 24.01 2.65 -54.89
C ASP A 29 24.58 1.42 -55.62
N GLN A 30 23.83 0.33 -55.69
CA GLN A 30 23.81 -0.51 -56.89
C GLN A 30 22.39 -1.03 -57.13
N ALA A 31 21.87 -0.60 -58.28
CA ALA A 31 20.69 -1.11 -58.93
C ALA A 31 20.90 -2.54 -59.45
N LEU A 32 19.86 -3.37 -59.39
CA LEU A 32 19.61 -4.35 -60.43
C LEU A 32 18.10 -4.53 -60.62
N GLU A 33 17.69 -4.38 -61.88
CA GLU A 33 16.35 -4.57 -62.42
C GLU A 33 15.86 -6.01 -62.25
N SER A 34 14.56 -6.20 -62.04
CA SER A 34 13.68 -6.77 -63.08
C SER A 34 12.32 -7.22 -62.54
N ASN A 35 11.34 -7.06 -63.41
CA ASN A 35 10.07 -7.78 -63.53
C ASN A 35 8.93 -7.40 -62.57
N GLY A 36 8.01 -6.62 -63.14
CA GLY A 36 6.71 -6.33 -62.57
C GLY A 36 5.73 -7.50 -62.64
N SER A 37 4.66 -7.36 -61.86
CA SER A 37 3.32 -7.86 -62.16
C SER A 37 2.37 -7.29 -61.09
N ASP A 38 1.29 -6.66 -61.55
CA ASP A 38 -0.02 -6.51 -60.90
C ASP A 38 -0.11 -6.37 -59.37
N THR A 39 -0.18 -5.12 -58.88
CA THR A 39 -0.86 -4.80 -57.59
C THR A 39 -1.56 -3.44 -57.64
N GLY A 40 -2.38 -3.22 -58.68
CA GLY A 40 -3.22 -2.02 -58.80
C GLY A 40 -4.49 -2.03 -57.93
N ASP A 41 -5.00 -3.22 -57.57
CA ASP A 41 -6.33 -3.35 -56.95
C ASP A 41 -6.33 -3.55 -55.42
N ALA A 42 -5.19 -3.88 -54.79
CA ALA A 42 -5.16 -4.16 -53.35
C ALA A 42 -5.15 -2.88 -52.49
N ARG A 43 -4.46 -1.82 -52.92
CA ARG A 43 -4.32 -0.58 -52.12
C ARG A 43 -5.58 0.28 -52.09
N PHE A 44 -6.48 0.11 -53.07
CA PHE A 44 -7.75 0.85 -53.10
C PHE A 44 -8.84 0.18 -52.25
N VAL A 45 -8.76 -1.13 -52.05
CA VAL A 45 -9.67 -1.89 -51.17
C VAL A 45 -9.31 -1.67 -49.70
N GLU A 46 -8.02 -1.61 -49.36
CA GLU A 46 -7.54 -1.42 -47.99
C GLU A 46 -7.83 -0.01 -47.45
N ALA A 47 -7.71 1.03 -48.29
CA ALA A 47 -8.06 2.40 -47.92
C ALA A 47 -9.59 2.61 -47.74
N ARG A 48 -10.43 1.86 -48.46
CA ARG A 48 -11.89 1.97 -48.40
C ARG A 48 -12.50 1.20 -47.23
N LEU A 49 -11.91 0.06 -46.87
CA LEU A 49 -12.27 -0.69 -45.66
C LEU A 49 -11.93 0.08 -44.38
N ASP A 50 -10.81 0.81 -44.37
CA ASP A 50 -10.39 1.56 -43.19
C ASP A 50 -11.20 2.86 -42.99
N SER A 51 -11.75 3.45 -44.06
CA SER A 51 -12.71 4.56 -43.95
C SER A 51 -14.11 4.11 -43.53
N GLU A 52 -14.63 3.00 -44.07
CA GLU A 52 -15.94 2.47 -43.64
C GLU A 52 -15.91 1.93 -42.21
N PHE A 53 -14.79 1.33 -41.78
CA PHE A 53 -14.61 0.88 -40.40
C PHE A 53 -14.47 2.08 -39.45
N ARG A 54 -13.71 3.12 -39.82
CA ARG A 54 -13.64 4.36 -39.04
C ARG A 54 -14.98 5.08 -38.94
N ASP A 55 -15.78 5.12 -39.99
CA ASP A 55 -17.09 5.76 -39.96
C ASP A 55 -18.15 4.90 -39.24
N LYS A 56 -18.02 3.56 -39.25
CA LYS A 56 -18.83 2.68 -38.37
C LYS A 56 -18.43 2.80 -36.90
N VAL A 57 -17.14 2.95 -36.59
CA VAL A 57 -16.65 3.16 -35.22
C VAL A 57 -16.98 4.57 -34.70
N ARG A 58 -17.02 5.59 -35.57
CA ARG A 58 -17.49 6.95 -35.22
C ARG A 58 -19.01 7.04 -35.06
N ASN A 59 -19.78 6.21 -35.77
CA ASN A 59 -21.24 6.13 -35.67
C ASN A 59 -21.76 5.11 -34.64
N LEU A 60 -20.89 4.26 -34.09
CA LEU A 60 -21.16 3.57 -32.83
C LEU A 60 -21.22 4.64 -31.75
N LYS A 61 -22.44 4.96 -31.33
CA LYS A 61 -22.79 5.95 -30.31
C LYS A 61 -22.10 5.65 -28.97
N ALA A 62 -20.80 5.92 -28.88
CA ALA A 62 -20.02 5.92 -27.65
C ALA A 62 -20.69 6.71 -26.51
N PRO A 63 -21.36 7.87 -26.75
CA PRO A 63 -22.10 8.53 -25.67
C PRO A 63 -23.32 7.73 -25.19
N ARG A 64 -24.03 7.00 -26.07
CA ARG A 64 -25.18 6.17 -25.65
C ARG A 64 -24.77 4.87 -24.95
N LEU A 65 -23.64 4.26 -25.33
CA LEU A 65 -23.09 3.11 -24.63
C LEU A 65 -22.49 3.50 -23.27
N ALA A 66 -21.87 4.69 -23.17
CA ALA A 66 -21.40 5.23 -21.90
C ALA A 66 -22.57 5.63 -20.99
N GLU A 67 -23.65 6.23 -21.52
CA GLU A 67 -24.87 6.52 -20.76
C GLU A 67 -25.61 5.25 -20.35
N GLN A 68 -25.82 4.28 -21.25
CA GLN A 68 -26.41 2.99 -20.89
C GLN A 68 -25.53 2.21 -19.92
N GLY A 69 -24.21 2.28 -20.07
CA GLY A 69 -23.26 1.70 -19.14
C GLY A 69 -23.36 2.35 -17.76
N ARG A 70 -23.45 3.69 -17.70
CA ARG A 70 -23.62 4.48 -16.47
C ARG A 70 -24.97 4.19 -15.81
N GLU A 71 -26.06 4.14 -16.57
CA GLU A 71 -27.38 3.80 -16.07
C GLU A 71 -27.44 2.35 -15.59
N ALA A 72 -26.87 1.39 -16.31
CA ALA A 72 -26.78 -0.01 -15.86
C ALA A 72 -25.95 -0.13 -14.57
N LEU A 73 -24.84 0.61 -14.47
CA LEU A 73 -24.03 0.70 -13.26
C LEU A 73 -24.82 1.29 -12.08
N LEU A 74 -25.51 2.41 -12.30
CA LEU A 74 -26.35 3.07 -11.29
C LEU A 74 -27.55 2.21 -10.88
N GLN A 75 -28.14 1.46 -11.80
CA GLN A 75 -29.23 0.52 -11.52
C GLN A 75 -28.76 -0.69 -10.71
N HIS A 76 -27.49 -1.04 -10.79
CA HIS A 76 -26.89 -2.14 -10.03
C HIS A 76 -26.20 -1.67 -8.75
N LEU A 77 -26.00 -0.36 -8.61
CA LEU A 77 -25.51 0.27 -7.41
C LEU A 77 -26.54 0.24 -6.27
N TRP A 78 -27.84 0.04 -6.55
CA TRP A 78 -28.88 -0.03 -5.53
C TRP A 78 -29.58 -1.39 -5.51
N VAL A 79 -29.84 -1.92 -4.32
CA VAL A 79 -30.67 -3.11 -4.14
C VAL A 79 -32.14 -2.68 -4.16
N ARG A 80 -32.82 -2.93 -5.28
CA ARG A 80 -34.23 -2.59 -5.43
C ARG A 80 -35.10 -3.55 -4.61
N SER A 81 -36.10 -3.02 -3.93
CA SER A 81 -37.10 -3.81 -3.18
C SER A 81 -37.80 -4.85 -4.04
N SER A 82 -38.09 -4.52 -5.31
CA SER A 82 -38.68 -5.46 -6.28
C SER A 82 -37.84 -6.70 -6.56
N GLU A 83 -36.55 -6.69 -6.23
CA GLU A 83 -35.64 -7.83 -6.41
C GLU A 83 -35.49 -8.68 -5.14
N LEU A 84 -36.03 -8.19 -4.01
CA LEU A 84 -36.00 -8.81 -2.69
C LEU A 84 -37.34 -9.45 -2.30
N HIS A 85 -38.34 -9.42 -3.18
CA HIS A 85 -39.56 -10.18 -3.03
C HIS A 85 -39.96 -10.82 -4.36
N GLY A 86 -40.80 -11.85 -4.28
CA GLY A 86 -41.28 -12.57 -5.45
C GLY A 86 -42.36 -11.80 -6.21
N ARG A 87 -43.01 -12.49 -7.15
CA ARG A 87 -43.99 -11.89 -8.06
C ARG A 87 -45.25 -11.38 -7.35
N ALA A 88 -45.53 -11.89 -6.15
CA ALA A 88 -46.67 -11.44 -5.36
C ALA A 88 -46.27 -10.53 -4.19
N SER A 89 -46.68 -9.26 -4.20
CA SER A 89 -46.25 -8.28 -3.19
C SER A 89 -47.44 -7.62 -2.48
N THR A 90 -47.52 -7.78 -1.16
CA THR A 90 -48.37 -6.93 -0.30
C THR A 90 -47.61 -5.66 0.09
N ARG A 91 -48.32 -4.65 0.61
CA ARG A 91 -47.71 -3.40 1.11
C ARG A 91 -46.63 -3.68 2.16
N GLU A 92 -46.91 -4.60 3.08
CA GLU A 92 -45.98 -4.99 4.16
C GLU A 92 -44.71 -5.67 3.62
N ILE A 93 -44.83 -6.55 2.61
CA ILE A 93 -43.67 -7.21 1.98
C ILE A 93 -42.78 -6.17 1.27
N ARG A 94 -43.39 -5.18 0.60
CA ARG A 94 -42.63 -4.10 -0.06
C ARG A 94 -41.88 -3.24 0.93
N GLU A 95 -42.53 -2.84 2.02
CA GLU A 95 -41.92 -2.00 3.05
C GLU A 95 -40.73 -2.68 3.73
N ARG A 96 -40.86 -3.98 4.09
CA ARG A 96 -39.76 -4.77 4.63
C ARG A 96 -38.63 -4.95 3.61
N SER A 97 -38.97 -5.18 2.34
CA SER A 97 -38.00 -5.34 1.24
C SER A 97 -37.26 -4.02 0.94
N ASP A 98 -37.94 -2.88 1.00
CA ASP A 98 -37.34 -1.54 0.88
C ASP A 98 -36.34 -1.31 2.01
N LEU A 99 -36.72 -1.63 3.25
CA LEU A 99 -35.85 -1.50 4.41
C LEU A 99 -34.61 -2.40 4.28
N THR A 100 -34.77 -3.69 3.99
CA THR A 100 -33.64 -4.61 3.79
C THR A 100 -32.72 -4.18 2.63
N GLY A 101 -33.29 -3.69 1.52
CA GLY A 101 -32.55 -3.19 0.38
C GLY A 101 -31.77 -1.90 0.70
N ALA A 102 -32.38 -0.98 1.44
CA ALA A 102 -31.75 0.26 1.87
C ALA A 102 -30.57 0.01 2.81
N PHE A 103 -30.74 -0.83 3.84
CA PHE A 103 -29.67 -1.17 4.77
C PHE A 103 -28.52 -1.93 4.08
N GLY A 104 -28.84 -2.86 3.16
CA GLY A 104 -27.82 -3.55 2.37
C GLY A 104 -27.02 -2.63 1.46
N THR A 105 -27.70 -1.75 0.72
CA THR A 105 -27.08 -0.75 -0.15
C THR A 105 -26.20 0.21 0.64
N GLY A 106 -26.69 0.69 1.78
CA GLY A 106 -25.97 1.60 2.67
C GLY A 106 -24.71 0.97 3.27
N ALA A 107 -24.82 -0.27 3.77
CA ALA A 107 -23.66 -1.00 4.29
C ALA A 107 -22.60 -1.23 3.21
N ASN A 108 -23.01 -1.68 2.02
CA ASN A 108 -22.09 -1.87 0.91
C ASN A 108 -21.45 -0.54 0.47
N LEU A 109 -22.15 0.60 0.58
CA LEU A 109 -21.62 1.90 0.17
C LEU A 109 -20.56 2.40 1.15
N ILE A 110 -20.80 2.25 2.45
CA ILE A 110 -19.80 2.53 3.48
C ILE A 110 -18.56 1.67 3.22
N ASN A 111 -18.75 0.36 3.00
CA ASN A 111 -17.67 -0.55 2.67
C ASN A 111 -16.91 -0.14 1.40
N LEU A 112 -17.60 0.33 0.35
CA LEU A 112 -16.97 0.82 -0.87
C LEU A 112 -16.09 2.03 -0.59
N ILE A 113 -16.59 3.04 0.13
CA ILE A 113 -15.83 4.25 0.45
C ILE A 113 -14.58 3.89 1.27
N LEU A 114 -14.72 2.98 2.23
CA LEU A 114 -13.63 2.60 3.12
C LEU A 114 -12.61 1.63 2.49
N THR A 115 -12.95 0.92 1.40
CA THR A 115 -12.05 -0.05 0.77
C THR A 115 -11.55 0.38 -0.61
N GLN A 116 -12.21 1.32 -1.28
CA GLN A 116 -11.77 1.82 -2.59
C GLN A 116 -10.33 2.34 -2.58
N PRO A 117 -9.87 3.15 -1.60
CA PRO A 117 -8.50 3.63 -1.57
C PRO A 117 -7.47 2.50 -1.57
N PHE A 118 -7.76 1.39 -0.90
CA PHE A 118 -6.91 0.21 -0.88
C PHE A 118 -6.75 -0.40 -2.27
N PHE A 119 -7.86 -0.65 -2.99
CA PHE A 119 -7.79 -1.22 -4.34
C PHE A 119 -7.12 -0.28 -5.34
N VAL A 120 -7.36 1.03 -5.19
CA VAL A 120 -6.71 2.07 -6.00
C VAL A 120 -5.21 2.15 -5.75
N ALA A 121 -4.77 2.02 -4.49
CA ALA A 121 -3.35 1.95 -4.18
C ALA A 121 -2.71 0.67 -4.74
N LEU A 122 -3.39 -0.48 -4.65
CA LEU A 122 -2.85 -1.76 -5.09
C LEU A 122 -2.71 -1.89 -6.61
N SER A 123 -3.68 -1.38 -7.37
CA SER A 123 -3.80 -1.66 -8.82
C SER A 123 -3.92 -0.41 -9.70
N GLY A 124 -3.79 0.77 -9.11
CA GLY A 124 -3.97 2.04 -9.79
C GLY A 124 -5.43 2.49 -9.87
N PRO A 125 -5.68 3.74 -10.29
CA PRO A 125 -7.00 4.37 -10.21
C PRO A 125 -8.06 3.70 -11.09
N ILE A 126 -7.71 3.29 -12.30
CA ILE A 126 -8.67 2.71 -13.25
C ILE A 126 -9.06 1.29 -12.82
N VAL A 127 -8.05 0.41 -12.69
CA VAL A 127 -8.26 -1.00 -12.35
C VAL A 127 -8.79 -1.14 -10.92
N GLY A 128 -8.25 -0.38 -9.96
CA GLY A 128 -8.69 -0.42 -8.58
C GLY A 128 -10.13 0.03 -8.39
N THR A 129 -10.56 1.05 -9.13
CA THR A 129 -11.98 1.47 -9.13
C THR A 129 -12.87 0.37 -9.72
N ALA A 130 -12.46 -0.25 -10.83
CA ALA A 130 -13.21 -1.35 -11.44
C ALA A 130 -13.35 -2.56 -10.49
N ILE A 131 -12.27 -2.93 -9.78
CA ILE A 131 -12.30 -3.99 -8.76
C ILE A 131 -13.25 -3.60 -7.63
N SER A 132 -13.15 -2.38 -7.09
CA SER A 132 -13.99 -1.89 -5.98
C SER A 132 -15.47 -1.96 -6.35
N VAL A 133 -15.82 -1.48 -7.55
CA VAL A 133 -17.17 -1.54 -8.11
C VAL A 133 -17.61 -2.99 -8.32
N GLY A 134 -16.72 -3.86 -8.81
CA GLY A 134 -17.01 -5.28 -8.99
C GLY A 134 -17.32 -6.00 -7.68
N VAL A 135 -16.53 -5.74 -6.63
CA VAL A 135 -16.76 -6.28 -5.28
C VAL A 135 -18.09 -5.76 -4.71
N TYR A 136 -18.36 -4.47 -4.87
CA TYR A 136 -19.63 -3.86 -4.48
C TYR A 136 -20.82 -4.53 -5.19
N TRP A 137 -20.71 -4.70 -6.51
CA TRP A 137 -21.73 -5.35 -7.33
C TRP A 137 -21.97 -6.80 -6.90
N LEU A 138 -20.91 -7.57 -6.67
CA LEU A 138 -20.98 -8.94 -6.17
C LEU A 138 -21.63 -9.02 -4.78
N SER A 139 -21.40 -8.02 -3.92
CA SER A 139 -22.03 -7.95 -2.60
C SER A 139 -23.54 -7.73 -2.71
N ASN A 140 -23.97 -6.74 -3.50
CA ASN A 140 -25.38 -6.50 -3.80
C ASN A 140 -26.05 -7.73 -4.46
N LEU A 141 -25.36 -8.39 -5.40
CA LEU A 141 -25.86 -9.60 -6.04
C LEU A 141 -26.03 -10.75 -5.04
N SER A 142 -25.03 -10.96 -4.18
CA SER A 142 -25.06 -12.01 -3.15
C SER A 142 -26.22 -11.79 -2.17
N GLN A 143 -26.48 -10.54 -1.79
CA GLN A 143 -27.64 -10.18 -0.97
C GLN A 143 -28.97 -10.52 -1.68
N LYS A 144 -29.13 -10.16 -2.95
CA LYS A 144 -30.31 -10.50 -3.76
C LYS A 144 -30.53 -12.02 -3.82
N ILE A 145 -29.45 -12.78 -4.01
CA ILE A 145 -29.48 -14.25 -4.05
C ILE A 145 -29.83 -14.83 -2.68
N ALA A 146 -29.32 -14.26 -1.60
CA ALA A 146 -29.59 -14.70 -0.22
C ALA A 146 -31.10 -14.69 0.09
N VAL A 147 -31.82 -13.65 -0.37
CA VAL A 147 -33.28 -13.56 -0.17
C VAL A 147 -34.05 -14.58 -1.00
N ARG A 148 -33.50 -15.04 -2.14
CA ARG A 148 -34.09 -16.12 -2.95
C ARG A 148 -33.96 -17.51 -2.32
N THR A 149 -33.36 -17.67 -1.13
CA THR A 149 -33.54 -18.89 -0.29
C THR A 149 -35.01 -19.21 -0.02
N ALA A 150 -35.88 -18.22 -0.22
CA ALA A 150 -37.30 -18.28 0.00
C ALA A 150 -38.07 -19.10 -1.05
N ASP A 151 -37.43 -19.49 -2.16
CA ASP A 151 -37.96 -20.32 -3.26
C ASP A 151 -37.56 -21.83 -3.11
N GLU A 152 -38.01 -22.70 -4.01
CA GLU A 152 -37.64 -24.14 -4.07
C GLU A 152 -36.11 -24.36 -4.20
N ARG A 153 -35.35 -23.33 -4.60
CA ARG A 153 -33.89 -23.31 -4.75
C ARG A 153 -33.15 -22.94 -3.46
N ARG A 154 -33.60 -23.45 -2.30
CA ARG A 154 -32.96 -23.27 -0.97
C ARG A 154 -31.42 -23.36 -0.94
N PRO A 155 -30.75 -24.36 -1.57
CA PRO A 155 -29.30 -24.45 -1.52
C PRO A 155 -28.59 -23.27 -2.21
N TRP A 156 -29.20 -22.69 -3.25
CA TRP A 156 -28.60 -21.58 -3.99
C TRP A 156 -28.65 -20.28 -3.19
N GLY A 157 -29.75 -20.03 -2.48
CA GLY A 157 -29.83 -18.87 -1.60
C GLY A 157 -28.88 -18.97 -0.39
N ASN A 158 -28.66 -20.17 0.18
CA ASN A 158 -27.70 -20.34 1.29
C ASN A 158 -26.27 -20.00 0.84
N ARG A 159 -25.91 -20.34 -0.40
CA ARG A 159 -24.63 -19.93 -1.01
C ARG A 159 -24.54 -18.41 -1.20
N GLY A 160 -25.63 -17.77 -1.62
CA GLY A 160 -25.69 -16.30 -1.71
C GLY A 160 -25.49 -15.63 -0.34
N TYR A 161 -26.14 -16.13 0.71
CA TYR A 161 -25.95 -15.62 2.07
C TYR A 161 -24.51 -15.80 2.55
N LEU A 162 -23.93 -16.98 2.35
CA LEU A 162 -22.52 -17.23 2.69
C LEU A 162 -21.58 -16.29 1.92
N GLY A 163 -21.82 -16.09 0.62
CA GLY A 163 -21.07 -15.13 -0.20
C GLY A 163 -21.18 -13.71 0.32
N PHE A 164 -22.37 -13.27 0.74
CA PHE A 164 -22.59 -11.94 1.31
C PHE A 164 -21.88 -11.77 2.66
N VAL A 165 -21.88 -12.80 3.52
CA VAL A 165 -21.11 -12.82 4.77
C VAL A 165 -19.61 -12.70 4.48
N LEU A 166 -19.07 -13.52 3.58
CA LEU A 166 -17.64 -13.52 3.25
C LEU A 166 -17.17 -12.19 2.66
N LEU A 167 -17.96 -11.59 1.76
CA LEU A 167 -17.67 -10.28 1.20
C LEU A 167 -17.73 -9.17 2.25
N SER A 168 -18.69 -9.23 3.17
CA SER A 168 -18.80 -8.27 4.29
C SER A 168 -17.59 -8.35 5.22
N ILE A 169 -17.14 -9.57 5.55
CA ILE A 169 -15.94 -9.80 6.37
C ILE A 169 -14.70 -9.28 5.64
N LEU A 170 -14.55 -9.60 4.36
CA LEU A 170 -13.42 -9.13 3.54
C LEU A 170 -13.37 -7.60 3.49
N GLN A 171 -14.50 -6.96 3.18
CA GLN A 171 -14.58 -5.50 3.10
C GLN A 171 -14.30 -4.82 4.46
N THR A 172 -14.86 -5.35 5.55
CA THR A 172 -14.59 -4.85 6.91
C THR A 172 -13.14 -5.09 7.32
N GLY A 173 -12.54 -6.20 6.87
CA GLY A 173 -11.12 -6.48 7.09
C GLY A 173 -10.24 -5.46 6.38
N LEU A 174 -10.60 -5.07 5.15
CA LEU A 174 -9.83 -4.10 4.36
C LEU A 174 -10.06 -2.63 4.76
N SER A 175 -11.10 -2.33 5.54
CA SER A 175 -11.44 -0.96 5.91
C SER A 175 -10.36 -0.20 6.68
N PRO A 176 -9.55 -0.78 7.58
CA PRO A 176 -8.49 -0.04 8.26
C PRO A 176 -7.47 0.56 7.28
N TRP A 177 -7.01 -0.22 6.30
CA TRP A 177 -6.04 0.24 5.31
C TRP A 177 -6.62 1.32 4.39
N GLY A 178 -7.85 1.13 3.89
CA GLY A 178 -8.46 2.15 3.04
C GLY A 178 -8.82 3.42 3.82
N THR A 179 -9.20 3.30 5.11
CA THR A 179 -9.38 4.46 6.00
C THR A 179 -8.05 5.19 6.23
N ALA A 180 -6.95 4.45 6.43
CA ALA A 180 -5.61 5.03 6.56
C ALA A 180 -5.25 5.89 5.34
N LEU A 181 -5.44 5.32 4.15
CA LEU A 181 -5.18 5.98 2.88
C LEU A 181 -6.09 7.18 2.61
N LEU A 182 -7.33 7.15 3.13
CA LEU A 182 -8.32 8.20 2.90
C LEU A 182 -8.12 9.40 3.83
N LEU A 183 -7.88 9.15 5.12
CA LEU A 183 -7.86 10.20 6.15
C LEU A 183 -6.46 10.67 6.55
N PHE A 184 -5.45 9.81 6.44
CA PHE A 184 -4.09 10.09 6.94
C PHE A 184 -3.06 10.29 5.82
N ARG A 185 -3.51 10.67 4.61
CA ARG A 185 -2.61 10.86 3.46
C ARG A 185 -1.46 11.85 3.75
N SER A 186 -1.72 12.93 4.50
CA SER A 186 -0.67 13.88 4.87
C SER A 186 0.40 13.25 5.75
N ASP A 187 -0.01 12.45 6.74
CA ASP A 187 0.91 11.76 7.66
C ASP A 187 1.72 10.70 6.92
N LEU A 188 1.08 9.94 6.01
CA LEU A 188 1.74 8.97 5.15
C LEU A 188 2.79 9.63 4.25
N ASN A 189 2.45 10.76 3.65
CA ASN A 189 3.39 11.52 2.82
C ASN A 189 4.57 12.03 3.65
N ASN A 190 4.32 12.59 4.84
CA ASN A 190 5.37 13.08 5.74
C ASN A 190 6.25 11.95 6.27
N GLN A 191 5.69 10.77 6.56
CA GLN A 191 6.45 9.60 7.00
C GLN A 191 7.36 9.06 5.89
N LEU A 192 6.85 8.98 4.65
CA LEU A 192 7.71 8.62 3.51
C LEU A 192 8.79 9.68 3.28
N ALA A 193 8.43 10.96 3.35
CA ALA A 193 9.37 12.07 3.15
C ALA A 193 10.47 12.06 4.21
N GLU A 194 10.12 11.81 5.47
CA GLU A 194 11.09 11.65 6.56
C GLU A 194 12.07 10.51 6.24
N ARG A 195 11.57 9.35 5.80
CA ARG A 195 12.44 8.23 5.42
C ARG A 195 13.38 8.59 4.26
N VAL A 196 12.86 9.24 3.22
CA VAL A 196 13.66 9.69 2.07
C VAL A 196 14.72 10.71 2.49
N VAL A 197 14.39 11.64 3.39
CA VAL A 197 15.37 12.59 3.94
C VAL A 197 16.45 11.85 4.74
N VAL A 198 16.07 10.92 5.62
CA VAL A 198 17.03 10.13 6.41
C VAL A 198 17.95 9.29 5.54
N GLU A 199 17.43 8.69 4.46
CA GLU A 199 18.18 7.81 3.58
C GLU A 199 19.11 8.59 2.64
N PHE A 200 18.62 9.65 1.99
CA PHE A 200 19.36 10.32 0.92
C PHE A 200 20.05 11.61 1.35
N VAL A 201 19.46 12.37 2.28
CA VAL A 201 20.00 13.67 2.72
C VAL A 201 20.98 13.49 3.87
N ASN A 202 20.74 12.51 4.75
CA ASN A 202 21.66 12.16 5.84
C ASN A 202 22.53 10.93 5.51
N SER A 203 22.76 10.67 4.22
CA SER A 203 23.60 9.56 3.75
C SER A 203 25.06 9.69 4.22
N ASP A 204 25.56 10.92 4.35
CA ASP A 204 26.86 11.22 4.95
C ASP A 204 26.92 10.81 6.43
N VAL A 205 25.83 11.01 7.17
CA VAL A 205 25.74 10.54 8.56
C VAL A 205 25.62 9.03 8.64
N GLN A 206 24.96 8.38 7.68
CA GLN A 206 24.90 6.91 7.64
C GLN A 206 26.29 6.29 7.51
N PHE A 207 27.17 6.89 6.70
CA PHE A 207 28.56 6.46 6.61
C PHE A 207 29.31 6.59 7.96
N GLU A 208 29.10 7.68 8.70
CA GLU A 208 29.68 7.84 10.04
C GLU A 208 29.15 6.81 11.04
N VAL A 209 27.85 6.48 10.97
CA VAL A 209 27.21 5.44 11.79
C VAL A 209 27.75 4.05 11.44
N GLU A 210 27.92 3.74 10.17
CA GLU A 210 28.52 2.48 9.71
C GLU A 210 29.97 2.35 10.19
N ALA A 211 30.78 3.40 10.04
CA ALA A 211 32.15 3.41 10.54
C ALA A 211 32.22 3.24 12.07
N ALA A 212 31.27 3.83 12.82
CA ALA A 212 31.19 3.64 14.26
C ALA A 212 30.77 2.21 14.63
N ASN A 213 29.87 1.59 13.87
CA ASN A 213 29.49 0.18 14.06
C ASN A 213 30.66 -0.77 13.78
N GLU A 214 31.45 -0.52 12.72
CA GLU A 214 32.67 -1.30 12.43
C GLU A 214 33.67 -1.21 13.59
N LYS A 215 33.88 -0.01 14.16
CA LYS A 215 34.71 0.15 15.36
C LYS A 215 34.17 -0.59 16.57
N LYS A 216 32.85 -0.65 16.73
CA LYS A 216 32.20 -1.38 17.83
C LYS A 216 32.35 -2.89 17.67
N GLU A 217 32.28 -3.40 16.44
CA GLU A 217 32.59 -4.80 16.14
C GLU A 217 34.05 -5.12 16.50
N LEU A 218 34.99 -4.28 16.05
CA LEU A 218 36.40 -4.42 16.41
C LEU A 218 36.65 -4.31 17.94
N ALA A 219 35.88 -3.46 18.63
CA ALA A 219 35.93 -3.36 20.09
C ALA A 219 35.47 -4.67 20.75
N SER A 220 34.41 -5.29 20.24
CA SER A 220 33.90 -6.57 20.71
C SER A 220 34.93 -7.68 20.51
N ASP A 221 35.56 -7.77 19.34
CA ASP A 221 36.60 -8.76 19.07
C ASP A 221 37.80 -8.62 20.04
N LYS A 222 38.22 -7.37 20.30
CA LYS A 222 39.30 -7.08 21.26
C LYS A 222 38.89 -7.35 22.70
N GLN A 223 37.61 -7.18 23.03
CA GLN A 223 37.07 -7.51 24.34
C GLN A 223 37.07 -9.03 24.56
N GLU A 224 36.68 -9.82 23.56
CA GLU A 224 36.75 -11.28 23.61
C GLU A 224 38.21 -11.76 23.76
N GLU A 225 39.14 -11.19 22.98
CA GLU A 225 40.57 -11.48 23.12
C GLU A 225 41.09 -11.16 24.53
N CYS A 226 40.66 -10.02 25.11
CA CYS A 226 40.98 -9.64 26.49
C CYS A 226 40.46 -10.68 27.49
N ASP A 227 39.19 -11.08 27.37
CA ASP A 227 38.54 -12.01 28.29
C ASP A 227 39.20 -13.40 28.24
N ASP A 228 39.56 -13.87 27.04
CA ASP A 228 40.28 -15.13 26.84
C ASP A 228 41.67 -15.12 27.46
N LEU A 229 42.43 -14.04 27.26
CA LEU A 229 43.75 -13.88 27.87
C LEU A 229 43.67 -13.81 29.41
N LEU A 230 42.67 -13.12 29.96
CA LEU A 230 42.46 -13.07 31.41
C LEU A 230 42.03 -14.43 31.97
N LYS A 231 41.26 -15.21 31.21
CA LYS A 231 40.89 -16.58 31.56
C LYS A 231 42.11 -17.51 31.53
N GLU A 232 42.96 -17.41 30.50
CA GLU A 232 44.22 -18.16 30.41
C GLU A 232 45.17 -17.82 31.57
N TYR A 233 45.30 -16.53 31.90
CA TYR A 233 46.06 -16.06 33.07
C TYR A 233 45.60 -16.74 34.35
N ASN A 234 44.29 -16.71 34.63
CA ASN A 234 43.73 -17.31 35.84
C ASN A 234 43.95 -18.83 35.88
N GLN A 235 43.81 -19.52 34.76
CA GLN A 235 44.07 -20.97 34.67
C GLN A 235 45.53 -21.31 34.96
N LYS A 236 46.48 -20.62 34.30
CA LYS A 236 47.92 -20.83 34.49
C LYS A 236 48.40 -20.49 35.89
N LYS A 237 47.89 -19.38 36.44
CA LYS A 237 48.16 -18.98 37.83
C LYS A 237 47.70 -20.04 38.82
N ASN A 238 46.50 -20.58 38.63
CA ASN A 238 45.96 -21.63 39.50
C ASN A 238 46.70 -22.97 39.33
N ALA A 239 47.27 -23.23 38.15
CA ALA A 239 48.09 -24.40 37.88
C ALA A 239 49.55 -24.29 38.38
N GLY A 240 49.98 -23.11 38.87
CA GLY A 240 51.35 -22.88 39.33
C GLY A 240 52.39 -22.78 38.21
N ASP A 241 51.97 -22.49 36.97
CA ASP A 241 52.88 -22.30 35.84
C ASP A 241 53.72 -21.03 36.03
N LEU A 242 55.04 -21.11 35.85
CA LEU A 242 55.97 -19.97 35.96
C LEU A 242 55.78 -18.94 34.83
N ALA A 243 55.16 -19.32 33.71
CA ALA A 243 54.89 -18.46 32.57
C ALA A 243 53.50 -17.79 32.60
N TYR A 244 52.82 -17.80 33.75
CA TYR A 244 51.47 -17.26 33.91
C TYR A 244 51.35 -15.75 33.60
N ASP A 245 52.42 -14.96 33.76
CA ASP A 245 52.37 -13.52 33.52
C ASP A 245 52.21 -13.12 32.05
N ARG A 246 52.58 -13.99 31.09
CA ARG A 246 52.51 -13.67 29.65
C ARG A 246 51.11 -13.28 29.17
N PRO A 247 50.04 -14.08 29.39
CA PRO A 247 48.69 -13.70 28.97
C PRO A 247 48.21 -12.41 29.65
N TYR A 248 48.58 -12.18 30.91
CA TYR A 248 48.26 -10.94 31.62
C TYR A 248 48.88 -9.70 30.96
N ILE A 249 50.16 -9.80 30.57
CA ILE A 249 50.89 -8.74 29.87
C ILE A 249 50.27 -8.45 28.50
N LEU A 250 49.78 -9.46 27.78
CA LEU A 250 49.11 -9.30 26.49
C LEU A 250 47.71 -8.66 26.64
N ALA A 251 46.99 -8.99 27.71
CA ALA A 251 45.66 -8.45 27.98
C ALA A 251 45.72 -6.97 28.41
N LEU A 252 46.55 -6.67 29.41
CA LEU A 252 46.53 -5.38 30.11
C LEU A 252 47.80 -4.54 29.89
N GLY A 253 48.90 -5.15 29.44
CA GLY A 253 50.21 -4.52 29.30
C GLY A 253 51.14 -4.77 30.49
N LYS A 254 52.45 -4.60 30.25
CA LYS A 254 53.53 -5.00 31.18
C LYS A 254 53.56 -4.27 32.53
N TYR A 255 52.81 -3.18 32.70
CA TYR A 255 52.91 -2.29 33.87
C TYR A 255 51.55 -1.87 34.47
N MET A 256 50.41 -2.43 34.02
CA MET A 256 49.18 -1.63 33.92
C MET A 256 47.91 -2.21 34.57
N ALA A 257 48.02 -2.92 35.70
CA ALA A 257 46.83 -3.26 36.49
C ALA A 257 46.06 -2.00 36.97
N ASN A 258 46.78 -0.88 37.20
CA ASN A 258 46.32 0.23 38.04
C ASN A 258 46.65 1.64 37.48
N GLU A 259 47.00 1.78 36.20
CA GLU A 259 47.37 3.09 35.64
C GLU A 259 46.20 3.80 34.93
N PRO A 260 46.20 5.15 34.91
CA PRO A 260 45.14 5.94 34.30
C PRO A 260 45.08 5.77 32.77
N ALA A 261 43.89 5.93 32.20
CA ALA A 261 43.59 5.67 30.79
C ALA A 261 44.32 6.61 29.80
N ASP A 262 44.75 7.78 30.28
CA ASP A 262 45.43 8.86 29.54
C ASP A 262 46.80 8.44 28.96
N ARG A 263 47.45 7.41 29.51
CA ARG A 263 48.76 6.94 29.03
C ARG A 263 48.72 6.22 27.67
N TRP A 264 47.53 5.84 27.23
CA TRP A 264 47.28 5.20 25.94
C TRP A 264 46.86 6.20 24.85
N ASP A 265 46.72 7.48 25.21
CA ASP A 265 46.36 8.54 24.29
C ASP A 265 47.41 8.70 23.20
N GLY A 266 46.95 8.87 21.96
CA GLY A 266 47.81 9.08 20.78
C GLY A 266 48.57 7.84 20.27
N LYS A 267 48.53 6.69 20.97
CA LYS A 267 49.11 5.44 20.44
C LYS A 267 48.20 4.80 19.39
N PRO A 268 48.74 4.13 18.36
CA PRO A 268 47.90 3.42 17.38
C PRO A 268 47.24 2.19 18.04
N ILE A 269 45.99 1.91 17.67
CA ILE A 269 45.17 0.82 18.24
C ILE A 269 45.86 -0.54 18.13
N ALA A 270 46.53 -0.80 16.99
CA ALA A 270 47.28 -2.04 16.77
C ALA A 270 48.44 -2.28 17.75
N SER A 271 48.92 -1.24 18.44
CA SER A 271 49.99 -1.34 19.44
C SER A 271 49.49 -1.45 20.88
N LEU A 272 48.17 -1.34 21.08
CA LEU A 272 47.56 -1.42 22.39
C LEU A 272 47.35 -2.88 22.81
N PRO A 273 47.49 -3.20 24.10
CA PRO A 273 47.03 -4.48 24.65
C PRO A 273 45.52 -4.65 24.42
N ALA A 274 45.03 -5.90 24.48
CA ALA A 274 43.64 -6.22 24.10
C ALA A 274 42.59 -5.40 24.86
N CYS A 275 42.67 -5.32 26.20
CA CYS A 275 41.64 -4.63 26.99
C CYS A 275 41.65 -3.10 26.82
N PRO A 276 42.81 -2.41 26.85
CA PRO A 276 42.88 -0.98 26.51
C PRO A 276 42.43 -0.67 25.07
N ALA A 277 42.75 -1.56 24.11
CA ALA A 277 42.30 -1.42 22.73
C ALA A 277 40.77 -1.47 22.64
N ALA A 278 40.14 -2.48 23.25
CA ALA A 278 38.70 -2.66 23.29
C ALA A 278 38.00 -1.43 23.88
N ARG A 279 38.43 -0.98 25.06
CA ARG A 279 37.85 0.18 25.74
C ARG A 279 37.96 1.46 24.92
N ARG A 280 39.08 1.69 24.26
CA ARG A 280 39.27 2.90 23.45
C ARG A 280 38.43 2.87 22.18
N LEU A 281 38.38 1.72 21.50
CA LEU A 281 37.52 1.54 20.32
C LEU A 281 36.04 1.76 20.67
N GLU A 282 35.60 1.26 21.82
CA GLU A 282 34.24 1.49 22.32
C GLU A 282 33.96 2.98 22.60
N LEU A 283 34.90 3.69 23.26
CA LEU A 283 34.77 5.13 23.51
C LEU A 283 34.76 5.93 22.21
N GLU A 284 35.64 5.63 21.26
CA GLU A 284 35.67 6.29 19.95
C GLU A 284 34.40 6.02 19.15
N ALA A 285 33.90 4.78 19.14
CA ALA A 285 32.65 4.42 18.47
C ALA A 285 31.45 5.15 19.08
N ASN A 286 31.35 5.18 20.41
CA ASN A 286 30.26 5.87 21.10
C ASN A 286 30.30 7.38 20.87
N ALA A 287 31.48 8.01 20.91
CA ALA A 287 31.63 9.43 20.62
C ALA A 287 31.24 9.77 19.16
N GLN A 288 31.61 8.91 18.20
CA GLN A 288 31.21 9.08 16.80
C GLN A 288 29.70 8.92 16.61
N MET A 289 29.08 7.93 17.27
CA MET A 289 27.62 7.76 17.26
C MET A 289 26.90 8.97 17.85
N GLU A 290 27.40 9.50 18.97
CA GLU A 290 26.82 10.68 19.62
C GLU A 290 26.92 11.92 18.72
N GLN A 291 28.07 12.14 18.08
CA GLN A 291 28.28 13.24 17.14
C GLN A 291 27.37 13.11 15.90
N ALA A 292 27.26 11.91 15.32
CA ALA A 292 26.37 11.62 14.21
C ALA A 292 24.90 11.91 14.58
N GLN A 293 24.47 11.49 15.78
CA GLN A 293 23.13 11.73 16.29
C GLN A 293 22.86 13.22 16.54
N GLU A 294 23.84 13.95 17.08
CA GLU A 294 23.75 15.40 17.26
C GLU A 294 23.60 16.12 15.91
N LEU A 295 24.39 15.74 14.90
CA LEU A 295 24.29 16.30 13.55
C LEU A 295 22.90 16.10 12.93
N VAL A 296 22.34 14.88 13.03
CA VAL A 296 20.97 14.59 12.55
C VAL A 296 19.95 15.41 13.32
N SER A 297 20.07 15.48 14.65
CA SER A 297 19.16 16.25 15.48
C SER A 297 19.17 17.74 15.13
N ARG A 298 20.36 18.30 14.84
CA ARG A 298 20.54 19.69 14.43
C ARG A 298 19.92 19.96 13.06
N ARG A 299 20.19 19.09 12.06
CA ARG A 299 19.57 19.20 10.73
C ARG A 299 18.05 19.10 10.80
N ASN A 300 17.54 18.16 11.59
CA ASN A 300 16.10 18.01 11.78
C ASN A 300 15.48 19.24 12.46
N ALA A 301 16.16 19.83 13.44
CA ALA A 301 15.72 21.07 14.07
C ALA A 301 15.71 22.25 13.07
N GLU A 302 16.77 22.40 12.28
CA GLU A 302 16.88 23.45 11.25
C GLU A 302 15.81 23.30 10.15
N MET A 303 15.54 22.06 9.73
CA MET A 303 14.44 21.76 8.82
C MET A 303 13.10 22.17 9.43
N ARG A 304 12.85 21.83 10.70
CA ARG A 304 11.60 22.20 11.38
C ARG A 304 11.44 23.70 11.58
N THR A 305 12.51 24.43 11.88
CA THR A 305 12.43 25.90 12.03
C THR A 305 12.18 26.60 10.69
N THR A 306 12.71 26.06 9.60
CA THR A 306 12.67 26.72 8.28
C THR A 306 11.44 26.32 7.45
N TYR A 307 11.03 25.05 7.49
CA TYR A 307 9.96 24.49 6.65
C TYR A 307 8.77 23.94 7.46
N GLY A 308 8.79 24.09 8.78
CA GLY A 308 7.78 23.53 9.68
C GLY A 308 7.89 22.01 9.84
N ASP A 309 6.86 21.38 10.40
CA ASP A 309 6.82 19.92 10.65
C ASP A 309 6.55 19.07 9.38
N SER A 310 6.80 19.61 8.18
CA SER A 310 6.54 18.90 6.92
C SER A 310 7.82 18.64 6.13
N TYR A 311 8.38 17.44 6.30
CA TYR A 311 9.51 16.96 5.48
C TYR A 311 9.18 16.94 3.98
N VAL A 312 7.90 16.78 3.61
CA VAL A 312 7.45 16.87 2.21
C VAL A 312 7.72 18.26 1.64
N THR A 313 7.51 19.31 2.43
CA THR A 313 7.75 20.70 2.01
C THR A 313 9.24 20.95 1.82
N TYR A 314 10.07 20.47 2.76
CA TYR A 314 11.53 20.49 2.61
C TYR A 314 11.98 19.82 1.32
N LEU A 315 11.55 18.58 1.06
CA LEU A 315 11.90 17.87 -0.18
C LEU A 315 11.44 18.64 -1.42
N LYS A 316 10.26 19.24 -1.39
CA LYS A 316 9.73 19.99 -2.54
C LYS A 316 10.55 21.24 -2.87
N VAL A 317 11.15 21.90 -1.87
CA VAL A 317 11.90 23.15 -2.06
C VAL A 317 13.39 22.89 -2.27
N GLU A 318 14.01 22.11 -1.38
CA GLU A 318 15.47 21.94 -1.35
C GLU A 318 15.95 20.77 -2.21
N ARG A 319 15.11 19.73 -2.39
CA ARG A 319 15.48 18.49 -3.10
C ARG A 319 14.39 18.06 -4.10
N PRO A 320 14.06 18.90 -5.08
CA PRO A 320 12.97 18.62 -6.03
C PRO A 320 13.19 17.34 -6.84
N ASP A 321 14.46 16.95 -7.05
CA ASP A 321 14.88 15.68 -7.65
C ASP A 321 14.30 14.48 -6.89
N LEU A 322 14.46 14.46 -5.57
CA LEU A 322 13.91 13.41 -4.71
C LEU A 322 12.39 13.53 -4.59
N PHE A 323 11.86 14.75 -4.57
CA PHE A 323 10.42 14.95 -4.54
C PHE A 323 9.73 14.33 -5.77
N GLU A 324 10.22 14.60 -6.99
CA GLU A 324 9.60 14.09 -8.23
C GLU A 324 9.75 12.57 -8.41
N ALA A 325 10.79 11.98 -7.81
CA ALA A 325 11.00 10.54 -7.80
C ALA A 325 9.93 9.80 -6.96
N TYR A 326 9.62 10.31 -5.76
CA TYR A 326 8.75 9.62 -4.79
C TYR A 326 7.33 10.18 -4.70
N PHE A 327 7.12 11.43 -5.10
CA PHE A 327 5.86 12.15 -4.98
C PHE A 327 5.39 12.72 -6.31
N ASN A 328 4.09 13.00 -6.39
CA ASN A 328 3.48 13.73 -7.48
C ASN A 328 2.60 14.85 -6.91
N ASN A 329 2.58 15.99 -7.59
CA ASN A 329 1.63 17.07 -7.30
C ASN A 329 0.27 16.67 -7.89
N SER A 330 -0.70 16.32 -7.03
CA SER A 330 -2.08 16.13 -7.44
C SER A 330 -2.91 17.36 -7.13
N LEU A 331 -4.07 17.47 -7.78
CA LEU A 331 -5.04 18.55 -7.54
C LEU A 331 -5.58 18.56 -6.10
N LEU A 332 -5.48 17.42 -5.40
CA LEU A 332 -5.86 17.22 -3.99
C LEU A 332 -4.66 17.30 -3.03
N GLY A 333 -3.52 17.82 -3.49
CA GLY A 333 -2.27 17.92 -2.73
C GLY A 333 -1.22 16.90 -3.16
N THR A 334 -0.13 16.82 -2.40
CA THR A 334 0.96 15.88 -2.66
C THR A 334 0.49 14.45 -2.49
N ARG A 335 0.91 13.54 -3.37
CA ARG A 335 0.61 12.12 -3.28
C ARG A 335 1.87 11.29 -3.54
N ILE A 336 2.02 10.20 -2.80
CA ILE A 336 3.04 9.17 -3.10
C ILE A 336 2.81 8.64 -4.52
N ARG A 337 3.87 8.60 -5.31
CA ARG A 337 3.82 8.24 -6.74
C ARG A 337 3.49 6.76 -6.96
N SER A 338 4.05 5.89 -6.12
CA SER A 338 3.78 4.45 -6.17
C SER A 338 2.69 4.05 -5.17
N GLY A 339 1.66 3.36 -5.65
CA GLY A 339 0.57 2.88 -4.82
C GLY A 339 0.97 1.74 -3.87
N VAL A 340 1.99 0.95 -4.24
CA VAL A 340 2.55 -0.10 -3.36
C VAL A 340 3.27 0.52 -2.17
N THR A 341 4.04 1.60 -2.38
CA THR A 341 4.65 2.33 -1.27
C THR A 341 3.61 3.06 -0.43
N GLU A 342 2.56 3.63 -1.05
CA GLU A 342 1.42 4.24 -0.34
C GLU A 342 0.76 3.21 0.60
N LEU A 343 0.58 1.97 0.14
CA LEU A 343 0.01 0.88 0.93
C LEU A 343 0.97 0.38 2.03
N ALA A 344 2.27 0.30 1.76
CA ALA A 344 3.27 -0.11 2.74
C ALA A 344 3.32 0.88 3.93
N GLU A 345 3.30 2.19 3.66
CA GLU A 345 3.22 3.19 4.73
C GLU A 345 1.88 3.12 5.48
N ALA A 346 0.76 2.88 4.77
CA ALA A 346 -0.54 2.69 5.42
C ALA A 346 -0.54 1.47 6.34
N GLN A 347 0.10 0.37 5.92
CA GLN A 347 0.27 -0.81 6.77
C GLN A 347 1.15 -0.51 7.99
N ALA A 348 2.26 0.20 7.80
CA ALA A 348 3.12 0.61 8.91
C ALA A 348 2.34 1.47 9.92
N LEU A 349 1.49 2.39 9.45
CA LEU A 349 0.65 3.21 10.31
C LEU A 349 -0.38 2.37 11.08
N VAL A 350 -1.07 1.44 10.41
CA VAL A 350 -2.04 0.53 11.03
C VAL A 350 -1.38 -0.32 12.12
N VAL A 351 -0.20 -0.87 11.86
CA VAL A 351 0.53 -1.76 12.78
C VAL A 351 1.19 -0.98 13.92
N SER A 352 1.67 0.24 13.66
CA SER A 352 2.38 1.05 14.67
C SER A 352 1.53 1.45 15.87
N GLY A 353 0.20 1.43 15.75
CA GLY A 353 -0.69 1.71 16.87
C GLY A 353 -0.67 3.17 17.36
N LYS A 354 -0.26 4.13 16.53
CA LYS A 354 -0.28 5.56 16.89
C LYS A 354 -1.71 5.97 17.33
N SER A 355 -1.85 6.39 18.58
CA SER A 355 -3.14 6.52 19.28
C SER A 355 -4.21 7.33 18.55
N GLY A 356 -3.84 8.41 17.86
CA GLY A 356 -4.76 9.23 17.07
C GLY A 356 -5.32 8.49 15.83
N PRO A 357 -4.47 8.18 14.83
CA PRO A 357 -4.91 7.47 13.62
C PRO A 357 -5.58 6.13 13.91
N THR A 358 -5.05 5.37 14.88
CA THR A 358 -5.59 4.06 15.24
C THR A 358 -7.02 4.14 15.78
N LEU A 359 -7.35 5.12 16.61
CA LEU A 359 -8.71 5.29 17.12
C LEU A 359 -9.71 5.56 16.00
N VAL A 360 -9.36 6.44 15.05
CA VAL A 360 -10.20 6.76 13.90
C VAL A 360 -10.41 5.51 13.03
N MET A 361 -9.34 4.76 12.73
CA MET A 361 -9.43 3.51 11.96
C MET A 361 -10.33 2.49 12.66
N ILE A 362 -10.24 2.36 13.99
CA ILE A 362 -11.12 1.47 14.77
C ILE A 362 -12.58 1.93 14.65
N VAL A 363 -12.87 3.22 14.80
CA VAL A 363 -14.24 3.75 14.68
C VAL A 363 -14.85 3.45 13.32
N PHE A 364 -14.13 3.70 12.22
CA PHE A 364 -14.64 3.40 10.88
C PHE A 364 -14.78 1.90 10.61
N THR A 365 -13.89 1.08 11.18
CA THR A 365 -13.99 -0.38 11.08
C THR A 365 -15.17 -0.92 11.88
N LEU A 366 -15.45 -0.36 13.07
CA LEU A 366 -16.64 -0.67 13.85
C LEU A 366 -17.91 -0.22 13.13
N LEU A 367 -17.91 0.96 12.52
CA LEU A 367 -19.03 1.43 11.71
C LEU A 367 -19.32 0.45 10.57
N SER A 368 -18.30 0.08 9.80
CA SER A 368 -18.36 -0.95 8.73
C SER A 368 -18.92 -2.28 9.24
N ALA A 369 -18.43 -2.75 10.39
CA ALA A 369 -18.84 -4.00 11.00
C ALA A 369 -20.31 -3.98 11.44
N ILE A 370 -20.74 -2.91 12.13
CA ILE A 370 -22.11 -2.75 12.63
C ILE A 370 -23.09 -2.64 11.47
N THR A 371 -22.79 -1.84 10.44
CA THR A 371 -23.66 -1.69 9.28
C THR A 371 -23.75 -2.98 8.47
N SER A 372 -22.63 -3.70 8.32
CA SER A 372 -22.63 -5.00 7.66
C SER A 372 -23.40 -6.06 8.46
N TYR A 373 -23.24 -6.10 9.78
CA TYR A 373 -23.98 -7.01 10.66
C TYR A 373 -25.50 -6.75 10.63
N THR A 374 -25.93 -5.48 10.69
CA THR A 374 -27.35 -5.12 10.59
C THR A 374 -27.93 -5.48 9.22
N ALA A 375 -27.20 -5.23 8.13
CA ALA A 375 -27.61 -5.67 6.79
C ALA A 375 -27.73 -7.20 6.67
N LEU A 376 -26.77 -7.95 7.24
CA LEU A 376 -26.78 -9.41 7.24
C LEU A 376 -27.96 -9.98 8.02
N THR A 377 -28.20 -9.48 9.24
CA THR A 377 -29.32 -9.90 10.10
C THR A 377 -30.67 -9.60 9.45
N LEU A 378 -30.86 -8.38 8.92
CA LEU A 378 -32.07 -8.02 8.19
C LEU A 378 -32.28 -8.92 6.96
N THR A 379 -31.23 -9.17 6.19
CA THR A 379 -31.30 -10.05 5.01
C THR A 379 -31.65 -11.48 5.42
N TYR A 380 -31.06 -11.99 6.51
CA TYR A 380 -31.36 -13.31 7.04
C TYR A 380 -32.82 -13.42 7.49
N HIS A 381 -33.30 -12.51 8.33
CA HIS A 381 -34.69 -12.52 8.81
C HIS A 381 -35.69 -12.37 7.66
N HIS A 382 -35.44 -11.44 6.73
CA HIS A 382 -36.27 -11.24 5.53
C HIS A 382 -36.35 -12.50 4.67
N SER A 383 -35.24 -13.23 4.52
CA SER A 383 -35.20 -14.48 3.75
C SER A 383 -35.96 -15.65 4.41
N LYS A 384 -36.12 -15.61 5.73
CA LYS A 384 -36.86 -16.62 6.51
C LYS A 384 -38.34 -16.30 6.66
N ASP A 385 -38.74 -15.06 6.40
CA ASP A 385 -40.12 -14.60 6.54
C ASP A 385 -41.07 -15.46 5.66
N PRO A 386 -42.11 -16.08 6.25
CA PRO A 386 -43.07 -16.88 5.50
C PRO A 386 -43.80 -16.08 4.41
N LEU A 387 -44.04 -14.78 4.61
CA LEU A 387 -44.71 -13.92 3.63
C LEU A 387 -43.84 -13.72 2.39
N VAL A 388 -42.54 -13.49 2.60
CA VAL A 388 -41.55 -13.36 1.53
C VAL A 388 -41.41 -14.70 0.82
N ARG A 389 -41.38 -15.83 1.53
CA ARG A 389 -41.37 -17.18 0.92
C ARG A 389 -42.57 -17.44 0.03
N GLN A 390 -43.76 -17.13 0.52
CA GLN A 390 -44.98 -17.31 -0.25
C GLN A 390 -44.98 -16.44 -1.51
N SER A 391 -44.40 -15.22 -1.46
CA SER A 391 -44.34 -14.33 -2.63
C SER A 391 -43.66 -14.91 -3.87
N TRP A 392 -42.77 -15.89 -3.68
CA TRP A 392 -42.05 -16.57 -4.77
C TRP A 392 -42.80 -17.78 -5.34
N SER A 393 -43.77 -18.32 -4.58
CA SER A 393 -44.52 -19.51 -4.98
C SER A 393 -45.59 -19.21 -6.04
N ALA A 394 -45.84 -20.16 -6.94
CA ALA A 394 -46.92 -20.07 -7.93
C ALA A 394 -48.32 -19.86 -7.29
N LEU A 395 -48.49 -20.34 -6.05
CA LEU A 395 -49.70 -20.26 -5.25
C LEU A 395 -50.03 -18.83 -4.77
N ALA A 396 -49.03 -17.96 -4.61
CA ALA A 396 -49.26 -16.54 -4.31
C ALA A 396 -49.70 -15.76 -5.55
N LEU A 397 -49.28 -16.20 -6.74
CA LEU A 397 -49.66 -15.62 -8.01
C LEU A 397 -51.15 -15.88 -8.32
N SER A 398 -51.64 -17.09 -8.03
CA SER A 398 -53.06 -17.42 -8.20
C SER A 398 -53.97 -16.68 -7.22
N ARG A 399 -53.58 -16.54 -5.94
CA ARG A 399 -54.33 -15.76 -4.94
C ARG A 399 -54.38 -14.27 -5.26
N GLN A 400 -53.26 -13.69 -5.72
CA GLN A 400 -53.27 -12.28 -6.13
C GLN A 400 -54.15 -12.07 -7.37
N HIS A 401 -54.14 -13.02 -8.32
CA HIS A 401 -55.04 -12.97 -9.47
C HIS A 401 -56.51 -13.02 -9.04
N GLN A 402 -56.89 -13.89 -8.10
CA GLN A 402 -58.26 -13.98 -7.56
C GLN A 402 -58.72 -12.70 -6.83
N VAL A 403 -57.83 -12.07 -6.06
CA VAL A 403 -58.14 -10.80 -5.37
C VAL A 403 -58.31 -9.65 -6.36
N VAL A 404 -57.51 -9.62 -7.44
CA VAL A 404 -57.58 -8.58 -8.47
C VAL A 404 -58.74 -8.79 -9.44
N THR A 405 -59.11 -10.04 -9.76
CA THR A 405 -60.24 -10.34 -10.67
C THR A 405 -61.60 -10.44 -9.96
N GLY A 406 -61.64 -10.39 -8.62
CA GLY A 406 -62.89 -10.43 -7.86
C GLY A 406 -63.63 -11.77 -7.91
N GLN A 407 -62.98 -12.84 -8.39
CA GLN A 407 -63.57 -14.17 -8.48
C GLN A 407 -63.61 -14.83 -7.09
N LYS A 408 -64.65 -14.55 -6.31
CA LYS A 408 -65.01 -15.38 -5.16
C LYS A 408 -65.41 -16.75 -5.68
N GLU A 409 -64.92 -17.81 -5.04
CA GLU A 409 -65.44 -19.18 -5.22
C GLU A 409 -66.94 -19.17 -4.92
N ASN A 410 -67.75 -19.08 -5.97
CA ASN A 410 -69.11 -19.55 -5.90
C ASN A 410 -69.05 -21.08 -5.91
N SER A 411 -69.28 -21.66 -4.73
CA SER A 411 -69.96 -22.94 -4.54
C SER A 411 -69.44 -24.15 -5.33
N LEU A 412 -68.51 -24.89 -4.74
CA LEU A 412 -68.55 -26.35 -4.80
C LEU A 412 -69.28 -26.86 -3.54
N SER A 413 -70.58 -26.61 -3.53
CA SER A 413 -71.54 -27.30 -2.67
C SER A 413 -72.61 -27.85 -3.61
N ARG A 414 -72.78 -29.18 -3.56
CA ARG A 414 -74.03 -29.91 -3.86
C ARG A 414 -74.34 -30.28 -5.32
N SER A 415 -73.77 -31.40 -5.76
CA SER A 415 -74.35 -32.45 -6.63
C SER A 415 -73.23 -33.51 -6.80
N ASP A 416 -73.34 -34.79 -6.46
CA ASP A 416 -74.44 -35.71 -6.63
C ASP A 416 -74.49 -36.76 -5.50
N ARG A 417 -75.70 -36.95 -4.95
CA ARG A 417 -76.19 -38.23 -4.42
C ARG A 417 -77.11 -38.81 -5.49
N HIS A 418 -77.10 -40.15 -5.58
CA HIS A 418 -77.85 -41.05 -6.48
C HIS A 418 -77.17 -41.22 -7.84
N GLU A 419 -76.86 -42.44 -8.31
CA GLU A 419 -77.44 -43.76 -8.04
C GLU A 419 -76.49 -44.80 -7.43
#